data_AF-A0A965YIV7-F1
#
_entry.id   AF-A0A965YIV7-F1
#
_cell.length_a   1.000
_cell.length_b   1.000
_cell.length_c   1.000
_cell.angle_alpha   90.00
_cell.angle_beta   90.00
_cell.angle_gamma   90.00
#
_symmetry.space_group_name_H-M   'P 1'
#
loop_
_entity.id
_entity.type
_entity.pdbx_description
1 polymer ?
#
loop_
_entity_poly.entity_id
_entity_poly.type
_entity_poly.pdbx_seq_one_letter_code
_entity_poly.pdbx_strand_id
1 'polypeptide(L)'
;MIYKAQSQFTQSLLLLPETGMGYQIIDAKRQGGFSTERFVVYNSELIVELDNDFNTIKRQILLESYTKMFSQSDFISLESPILVKQSAVRNVRTFSESSMNTKGRHSGTTGAIDNPPRYASGSEMFVRLSAYSYDKRIDFVKMRLRSGSYTTTEADYLTCKRYLDDPVDRYALPNDETIKWAFYIRPKSNDQYRPGVVLLANDHNGGGIEALFDNGTSDRTYLERKPY
;
A
#
# COMPACT_ATOMS: atom_id res chain seq x y z
N MET A 1 -20.18 -0.80 -2.75
CA MET A 1 -20.14 0.23 -3.83
C MET A 1 -18.75 0.88 -3.96
N ILE A 2 -18.51 1.65 -5.04
CA ILE A 2 -17.24 2.34 -5.34
C ILE A 2 -17.47 3.86 -5.45
N TYR A 3 -16.64 4.66 -4.78
CA TYR A 3 -16.73 6.12 -4.76
C TYR A 3 -15.38 6.80 -4.94
N LYS A 4 -15.43 8.11 -5.21
CA LYS A 4 -14.31 9.03 -5.10
C LYS A 4 -14.28 9.70 -3.73
N ALA A 5 -13.10 9.82 -3.15
CA ALA A 5 -12.83 10.75 -2.07
C ALA A 5 -12.93 12.19 -2.57
N GLN A 6 -13.53 13.07 -1.77
CA GLN A 6 -13.43 14.51 -1.96
C GLN A 6 -12.02 14.99 -1.65
N SER A 7 -11.57 16.07 -2.28
CA SER A 7 -10.19 16.59 -2.13
C SER A 7 -9.78 16.81 -0.67
N GLN A 8 -10.68 17.35 0.17
CA GLN A 8 -10.39 17.55 1.59
C GLN A 8 -10.22 16.22 2.34
N PHE A 9 -11.06 15.23 2.03
CA PHE A 9 -10.97 13.91 2.62
C PHE A 9 -9.70 13.18 2.16
N THR A 10 -9.29 13.32 0.89
CA THR A 10 -8.00 12.82 0.39
C THR A 10 -6.81 13.39 1.18
N GLN A 11 -6.84 14.68 1.55
CA GLN A 11 -5.79 15.23 2.41
C GLN A 11 -5.77 14.58 3.79
N SER A 12 -6.95 14.38 4.41
CA SER A 12 -7.06 13.66 5.68
C SER A 12 -6.53 12.23 5.59
N LEU A 13 -6.84 11.52 4.50
CA LEU A 13 -6.34 10.17 4.24
C LEU A 13 -4.81 10.13 4.10
N LEU A 14 -4.21 11.12 3.44
CA LEU A 14 -2.76 11.21 3.28
C LEU A 14 -2.00 11.52 4.57
N LEU A 15 -2.69 12.03 5.60
CA LEU A 15 -2.12 12.23 6.94
C LEU A 15 -2.12 10.94 7.78
N LEU A 16 -2.97 9.98 7.43
CA LEU A 16 -2.99 8.66 8.07
C LEU A 16 -1.95 7.74 7.41
N PRO A 17 -1.34 6.81 8.17
CA PRO A 17 -0.50 5.80 7.56
C PRO A 17 -1.31 4.82 6.70
N GLU A 18 -0.60 4.10 5.85
CA GLU A 18 -1.14 2.99 5.07
C GLU A 18 -1.35 1.75 5.96
N THR A 19 -2.27 0.87 5.55
CA THR A 19 -2.42 -0.48 6.14
C THR A 19 -1.43 -1.48 5.52
N GLY A 20 -1.04 -1.21 4.28
CA GLY A 20 0.00 -1.87 3.51
C GLY A 20 0.22 -1.06 2.22
N MET A 21 1.20 -1.42 1.40
CA MET A 21 1.59 -0.62 0.24
C MET A 21 0.40 -0.33 -0.70
N GLY A 22 0.09 0.95 -0.90
CA GLY A 22 -0.92 1.41 -1.86
C GLY A 22 -2.35 1.54 -1.31
N TYR A 23 -2.61 1.25 -0.03
CA TYR A 23 -3.96 1.30 0.51
C TYR A 23 -4.09 1.58 2.01
N GLN A 24 -5.32 1.90 2.38
CA GLN A 24 -5.76 2.06 3.76
C GLN A 24 -7.06 1.30 3.96
N ILE A 25 -7.20 0.65 5.11
CA ILE A 25 -8.51 0.20 5.60
C ILE A 25 -8.92 1.16 6.71
N ILE A 26 -10.06 1.79 6.52
CA ILE A 26 -10.56 2.80 7.44
C ILE A 26 -11.97 2.46 7.92
N ASP A 27 -12.27 2.88 9.13
CA ASP A 27 -13.61 3.03 9.64
C ASP A 27 -13.96 4.52 9.55
N ALA A 28 -15.08 4.87 8.92
CA ALA A 28 -15.51 6.26 8.72
C ALA A 28 -17.03 6.39 8.76
N LYS A 29 -17.54 7.60 9.00
CA LYS A 29 -18.98 7.89 8.94
C LYS A 29 -19.32 8.62 7.66
N ARG A 30 -20.44 8.29 7.04
CA ARG A 30 -21.04 9.18 6.05
C ARG A 30 -21.46 10.47 6.73
N GLN A 31 -21.35 11.58 6.01
CA GLN A 31 -21.83 12.87 6.49
C GLN A 31 -23.31 12.79 6.90
N GLY A 32 -23.62 13.19 8.14
CA GLY A 32 -24.96 13.08 8.72
C GLY A 32 -25.37 11.67 9.15
N GLY A 33 -24.52 10.66 8.97
CA GLY A 33 -24.74 9.29 9.41
C GLY A 33 -24.31 9.06 10.86
N PHE A 34 -25.02 8.16 11.55
CA PHE A 34 -24.69 7.79 12.93
C PHE A 34 -23.79 6.55 13.02
N SER A 35 -23.89 5.65 12.05
CA SER A 35 -23.12 4.41 11.97
C SER A 35 -21.74 4.64 11.38
N THR A 36 -20.77 3.93 11.93
CA THR A 36 -19.43 3.79 11.33
C THR A 36 -19.43 2.62 10.37
N GLU A 37 -18.92 2.85 9.16
CA GLU A 37 -18.79 1.86 8.09
C GLU A 37 -17.31 1.64 7.78
N ARG A 38 -16.97 0.46 7.26
CA ARG A 38 -15.60 0.09 6.90
C ARG A 38 -15.38 0.22 5.40
N PHE A 39 -14.24 0.77 5.03
CA PHE A 39 -13.85 0.99 3.64
C PHE A 39 -12.41 0.58 3.37
N VAL A 40 -12.15 0.12 2.15
CA VAL A 40 -10.82 0.06 1.55
C VAL A 40 -10.62 1.31 0.71
N VAL A 41 -9.50 1.98 0.88
CA VAL A 41 -9.15 3.18 0.14
C VAL A 41 -7.87 2.93 -0.65
N TYR A 42 -7.97 2.95 -1.97
CA TYR A 42 -6.85 2.82 -2.88
C TYR A 42 -6.31 4.19 -3.28
N ASN A 43 -4.98 4.35 -3.21
CA ASN A 43 -4.28 5.60 -3.55
C ASN A 43 -4.83 6.86 -2.85
N SER A 44 -5.45 6.70 -1.68
CA SER A 44 -6.13 7.77 -0.92
C SER A 44 -7.25 8.49 -1.71
N GLU A 45 -7.82 7.84 -2.74
CA GLU A 45 -8.78 8.48 -3.66
C GLU A 45 -9.97 7.60 -4.07
N LEU A 46 -9.78 6.30 -4.32
CA LEU A 46 -10.87 5.40 -4.67
C LEU A 46 -11.32 4.65 -3.41
N ILE A 47 -12.57 4.85 -3.01
CA ILE A 47 -13.15 4.31 -1.78
C ILE A 47 -14.08 3.16 -2.15
N VAL A 48 -13.86 2.01 -1.54
CA VAL A 48 -14.66 0.80 -1.72
C VAL A 48 -15.24 0.40 -0.38
N GLU A 49 -16.55 0.19 -0.33
CA GLU A 49 -17.20 -0.38 0.85
C GLU A 49 -16.71 -1.81 1.10
N LEU A 50 -16.37 -2.10 2.35
CA LEU A 50 -16.01 -3.44 2.79
C LEU A 50 -17.26 -4.11 3.38
N ASP A 51 -18.17 -4.48 2.49
CA ASP A 51 -19.40 -5.22 2.78
C ASP A 51 -19.34 -6.64 2.16
N ASN A 52 -20.47 -7.36 2.14
CA ASN A 52 -20.55 -8.71 1.57
C ASN A 52 -20.22 -8.76 0.05
N ASP A 53 -20.26 -7.63 -0.66
CA ASP A 53 -20.00 -7.54 -2.09
C ASP A 53 -18.56 -7.12 -2.42
N PHE A 54 -17.70 -6.95 -1.41
CA PHE A 54 -16.31 -6.53 -1.59
C PHE A 54 -15.54 -7.39 -2.61
N ASN A 55 -15.71 -8.71 -2.59
CA ASN A 55 -15.05 -9.61 -3.55
C ASN A 55 -15.53 -9.38 -4.99
N THR A 56 -16.82 -9.09 -5.17
CA THR A 56 -17.40 -8.74 -6.48
C THR A 56 -16.81 -7.43 -6.97
N ILE A 57 -16.71 -6.43 -6.09
CA ILE A 57 -16.14 -5.12 -6.40
C ILE A 57 -14.64 -5.21 -6.72
N LYS A 58 -13.86 -5.99 -5.95
CA LYS A 58 -12.44 -6.26 -6.21
C LYS A 58 -12.24 -6.80 -7.63
N ARG A 59 -13.06 -7.78 -8.03
CA ARG A 59 -13.04 -8.36 -9.39
C ARG A 59 -13.45 -7.34 -10.45
N GLN A 60 -14.43 -6.50 -10.17
CA GLN A 60 -14.85 -5.46 -11.10
C GLN A 60 -13.73 -4.45 -11.37
N ILE A 61 -13.04 -3.98 -10.32
CA ILE A 61 -11.89 -3.07 -10.44
C ILE A 61 -10.78 -3.70 -11.28
N LEU A 62 -10.50 -4.99 -11.07
CA LEU A 62 -9.52 -5.73 -11.88
C LEU A 62 -9.91 -5.79 -13.37
N LEU A 63 -11.17 -6.10 -13.67
CA LEU A 63 -11.66 -6.26 -15.04
C LEU A 63 -11.78 -4.92 -15.79
N GLU A 64 -12.20 -3.87 -15.09
CA GLU A 64 -12.52 -2.59 -15.68
C GLU A 64 -11.41 -1.55 -15.54
N SER A 65 -10.39 -1.82 -14.71
CA SER A 65 -9.31 -0.93 -14.25
C SER A 65 -9.73 0.17 -13.29
N TYR A 66 -8.82 0.54 -12.38
CA TYR A 66 -8.96 1.69 -11.47
C TYR A 66 -9.34 2.96 -12.21
N THR A 67 -8.72 3.25 -13.35
CA THR A 67 -8.92 4.54 -14.03
C THR A 67 -10.35 4.69 -14.51
N LYS A 68 -10.93 3.61 -15.04
CA LYS A 68 -12.32 3.59 -15.48
C LYS A 68 -13.27 3.71 -14.28
N MET A 69 -13.08 2.87 -13.25
CA MET A 69 -13.89 2.89 -12.03
C MET A 69 -13.84 4.25 -11.35
N PHE A 70 -12.63 4.79 -11.18
CA PHE A 70 -12.45 6.15 -10.70
C PHE A 70 -13.23 7.10 -11.59
N SER A 71 -13.03 7.16 -12.91
CA SER A 71 -13.76 8.14 -13.75
C SER A 71 -15.29 8.10 -13.60
N GLN A 72 -15.87 6.91 -13.43
CA GLN A 72 -17.32 6.66 -13.38
C GLN A 72 -17.93 6.79 -11.98
N SER A 73 -17.13 6.76 -10.92
CA SER A 73 -17.63 6.84 -9.55
C SER A 73 -18.08 8.24 -9.14
N ASP A 74 -19.15 8.29 -8.36
CA ASP A 74 -19.61 9.48 -7.66
C ASP A 74 -18.76 9.79 -6.42
N PHE A 75 -18.82 11.03 -5.95
CA PHE A 75 -18.18 11.42 -4.70
C PHE A 75 -18.96 10.89 -3.50
N ILE A 76 -18.24 10.49 -2.45
CA ILE A 76 -18.80 10.22 -1.13
C ILE A 76 -18.32 11.29 -0.13
N SER A 77 -19.25 11.78 0.69
CA SER A 77 -18.94 12.63 1.84
C SER A 77 -18.72 11.76 3.06
N LEU A 78 -17.46 11.57 3.44
CA LEU A 78 -17.08 10.85 4.66
C LEU A 78 -16.41 11.81 5.65
N GLU A 79 -16.57 11.50 6.93
CA GLU A 79 -16.01 12.26 8.05
C GLU A 79 -15.34 11.31 9.04
N SER A 80 -14.35 11.85 9.77
CA SER A 80 -13.64 11.16 10.86
C SER A 80 -13.04 9.80 10.46
N PRO A 81 -12.12 9.73 9.47
CA PRO A 81 -11.48 8.48 9.09
C PRO A 81 -10.59 7.97 10.23
N ILE A 82 -10.79 6.72 10.63
CA ILE A 82 -9.98 6.04 11.64
C ILE A 82 -9.33 4.83 10.97
N LEU A 83 -8.01 4.72 11.05
CA LEU A 83 -7.32 3.56 10.50
C LEU A 83 -7.66 2.30 11.31
N VAL A 84 -8.08 1.24 10.61
CA VAL A 84 -8.33 -0.06 11.22
C VAL A 84 -7.01 -0.70 11.60
N LYS A 85 -6.91 -1.20 12.83
CA LYS A 85 -5.71 -1.91 13.30
C LYS A 85 -5.48 -3.16 12.44
N GLN A 86 -4.24 -3.37 12.02
CA GLN A 86 -3.87 -4.50 11.16
C GLN A 86 -4.24 -5.87 11.78
N SER A 87 -4.19 -6.00 13.11
CA SER A 87 -4.63 -7.20 13.82
C SER A 87 -6.10 -7.58 13.61
N ALA A 88 -6.97 -6.59 13.35
CA ALA A 88 -8.39 -6.81 13.08
C ALA A 88 -8.69 -7.17 11.60
N VAL A 89 -7.65 -7.20 10.75
CA VAL A 89 -7.74 -7.47 9.30
C VAL A 89 -7.11 -8.83 8.94
N ARG A 90 -6.38 -9.47 9.87
CA ARG A 90 -5.64 -10.71 9.58
C ARG A 90 -6.59 -11.87 9.28
N ASN A 91 -6.60 -12.33 8.03
CA ASN A 91 -7.07 -13.66 7.67
C ASN A 91 -5.94 -14.66 7.98
N VAL A 92 -6.24 -15.81 8.59
CA VAL A 92 -5.25 -16.86 8.86
C VAL A 92 -5.28 -17.85 7.69
N ARG A 93 -4.27 -17.79 6.82
CA ARG A 93 -3.91 -18.86 5.88
C ARG A 93 -2.46 -19.24 6.15
N THR A 94 -2.03 -20.43 5.76
CA THR A 94 -0.63 -20.87 5.92
C THR A 94 0.06 -20.78 4.57
N PHE A 95 1.19 -20.08 4.51
CA PHE A 95 2.01 -19.92 3.31
C PHE A 95 2.58 -21.28 2.85
N SER A 96 2.62 -21.57 1.54
CA SER A 96 3.21 -22.83 1.05
C SER A 96 4.75 -22.75 1.03
N GLU A 97 5.43 -23.71 1.65
CA GLU A 97 6.91 -23.78 1.68
C GLU A 97 7.54 -23.85 0.28
N SER A 98 6.84 -24.46 -0.69
CA SER A 98 7.27 -24.56 -2.09
C SER A 98 7.47 -23.20 -2.78
N SER A 99 6.65 -22.21 -2.43
CA SER A 99 6.73 -20.86 -2.98
C SER A 99 7.91 -20.06 -2.40
N MET A 100 8.38 -20.41 -1.20
CA MET A 100 9.53 -19.74 -0.57
C MET A 100 10.83 -20.04 -1.33
N ASN A 101 11.10 -21.34 -1.56
CA ASN A 101 12.37 -21.78 -2.13
C ASN A 101 12.54 -21.42 -3.62
N THR A 102 11.44 -21.31 -4.36
CA THR A 102 11.48 -21.08 -5.82
C THR A 102 11.48 -19.60 -6.21
N LYS A 103 10.92 -18.72 -5.36
CA LYS A 103 10.72 -17.29 -5.66
C LYS A 103 11.51 -16.35 -4.76
N GLY A 104 12.39 -16.90 -3.92
CA GLY A 104 13.20 -16.13 -2.97
C GLY A 104 12.34 -15.30 -2.03
N ARG A 105 11.21 -15.87 -1.56
CA ARG A 105 10.35 -15.21 -0.58
C ARG A 105 10.83 -15.52 0.84
N HIS A 106 10.57 -14.59 1.74
CA HIS A 106 11.01 -14.65 3.12
C HIS A 106 9.94 -15.28 4.01
N SER A 107 10.37 -16.09 4.96
CA SER A 107 9.56 -16.44 6.12
C SER A 107 9.73 -15.37 7.19
N GLY A 108 8.61 -14.93 7.76
CA GLY A 108 8.60 -13.93 8.81
C GLY A 108 7.26 -13.90 9.52
N THR A 109 7.29 -13.60 10.81
CA THR A 109 6.08 -13.49 11.64
C THR A 109 5.74 -12.04 11.98
N THR A 110 6.62 -11.09 11.67
CA THR A 110 6.44 -9.66 11.96
C THR A 110 6.47 -8.82 10.69
N GLY A 111 5.39 -8.06 10.49
CA GLY A 111 5.34 -7.00 9.49
C GLY A 111 6.10 -5.76 9.96
N ALA A 112 6.31 -4.79 9.06
CA ALA A 112 7.10 -3.60 9.34
C ALA A 112 6.57 -2.81 10.54
N ILE A 113 5.25 -2.66 10.67
CA ILE A 113 4.62 -1.91 11.77
C ILE A 113 4.96 -2.48 13.17
N ASP A 114 5.21 -3.79 13.25
CA ASP A 114 5.48 -4.51 14.50
C ASP A 114 6.97 -4.45 14.90
N ASN A 115 7.85 -3.97 14.01
CA ASN A 115 9.30 -3.90 14.24
C ASN A 115 9.76 -2.49 14.65
N PRO A 116 10.84 -2.36 15.43
CA PRO A 116 11.38 -1.06 15.83
C PRO A 116 11.94 -0.29 14.63
N PRO A 117 11.89 1.06 14.65
CA PRO A 117 12.48 1.87 13.59
C PRO A 117 14.00 1.83 13.66
N ARG A 118 14.64 1.92 12.49
CA ARG A 118 16.08 2.10 12.35
C ARG A 118 16.39 3.22 11.37
N TYR A 119 17.55 3.83 11.53
CA TYR A 119 18.05 4.83 10.59
C TYR A 119 18.42 4.18 9.27
N ALA A 120 18.11 4.86 8.17
CA ALA A 120 18.60 4.49 6.87
C ALA A 120 20.13 4.70 6.78
N SER A 121 20.80 3.97 5.90
CA SER A 121 22.23 4.12 5.66
C SER A 121 22.59 5.38 4.87
N GLY A 122 21.62 5.97 4.15
CA GLY A 122 21.85 7.05 3.19
C GLY A 122 22.27 6.57 1.80
N SER A 123 22.66 5.31 1.66
CA SER A 123 23.07 4.70 0.38
C SER A 123 22.12 3.60 -0.11
N GLU A 124 21.31 3.03 0.78
CA GLU A 124 20.34 2.01 0.43
C GLU A 124 19.18 2.59 -0.41
N MET A 125 18.66 1.76 -1.31
CA MET A 125 17.57 2.11 -2.21
C MET A 125 16.29 1.37 -1.82
N PHE A 126 15.19 2.11 -1.84
CA PHE A 126 13.85 1.58 -1.69
C PHE A 126 13.06 1.78 -2.98
N VAL A 127 12.13 0.87 -3.21
CA VAL A 127 11.23 0.90 -4.36
C VAL A 127 9.81 0.89 -3.83
N ARG A 128 9.02 1.89 -4.23
CA ARG A 128 7.57 1.86 -4.06
C ARG A 128 6.94 1.37 -5.34
N LEU A 129 6.09 0.36 -5.24
CA LEU A 129 5.36 -0.20 -6.38
C LEU A 129 3.95 0.37 -6.43
N SER A 130 3.47 0.63 -7.64
CA SER A 130 2.12 1.14 -7.85
C SER A 130 1.55 0.71 -9.20
N ALA A 131 0.24 0.50 -9.24
CA ALA A 131 -0.52 0.45 -10.49
C ALA A 131 -0.69 1.86 -11.11
N TYR A 132 -0.46 2.92 -10.33
CA TYR A 132 -0.77 4.30 -10.70
C TYR A 132 0.48 5.09 -11.04
N SER A 133 0.43 5.85 -12.15
CA SER A 133 1.54 6.72 -12.53
C SER A 133 1.72 7.88 -11.55
N TYR A 134 0.63 8.28 -10.90
CA TYR A 134 0.59 9.31 -9.88
C TYR A 134 0.18 8.72 -8.52
N ASP A 135 1.12 8.01 -7.90
CA ASP A 135 0.95 7.49 -6.54
C ASP A 135 0.99 8.65 -5.53
N LYS A 136 -0.09 8.82 -4.76
CA LYS A 136 -0.26 9.97 -3.86
C LYS A 136 0.69 9.96 -2.68
N ARG A 137 1.29 8.81 -2.34
CA ARG A 137 2.34 8.73 -1.31
C ARG A 137 3.67 9.28 -1.78
N ILE A 138 3.84 9.54 -3.08
CA ILE A 138 4.97 10.33 -3.58
C ILE A 138 4.57 11.80 -3.60
N ASP A 139 5.31 12.62 -2.86
CA ASP A 139 5.24 14.07 -2.98
C ASP A 139 6.19 14.50 -4.08
N PHE A 140 5.66 14.69 -5.29
CA PHE A 140 6.43 15.09 -6.47
C PHE A 140 6.96 16.53 -6.40
N VAL A 141 6.38 17.39 -5.54
CA VAL A 141 6.84 18.78 -5.38
C VAL A 141 8.07 18.82 -4.48
N LYS A 142 8.01 18.15 -3.33
CA LYS A 142 9.16 18.03 -2.41
C LYS A 142 10.13 16.91 -2.78
N MET A 143 9.77 16.11 -3.78
CA MET A 143 10.49 14.92 -4.23
C MET A 143 10.80 13.98 -3.06
N ARG A 144 9.77 13.51 -2.36
CA ARG A 144 9.94 12.63 -1.19
C ARG A 144 8.80 11.64 -1.05
N LEU A 145 9.02 10.61 -0.23
CA LEU A 145 7.98 9.74 0.25
C LEU A 145 7.22 10.43 1.41
N ARG A 146 5.89 10.43 1.36
CA ARG A 146 5.03 10.96 2.43
C ARG A 146 5.08 10.08 3.67
N SER A 147 4.71 10.67 4.80
CA SER A 147 4.61 9.97 6.08
C SER A 147 3.62 8.80 6.04
N GLY A 148 3.94 7.74 6.78
CA GLY A 148 3.15 6.53 6.90
C GLY A 148 3.08 5.67 5.64
N SER A 149 4.07 5.77 4.74
CA SER A 149 4.07 5.05 3.47
C SER A 149 4.90 3.77 3.54
N TYR A 150 4.41 2.72 2.91
CA TYR A 150 5.16 1.47 2.70
C TYR A 150 5.93 1.49 1.38
N THR A 151 7.04 0.77 1.39
CA THR A 151 7.91 0.48 0.25
C THR A 151 8.47 -0.93 0.39
N THR A 152 9.23 -1.39 -0.60
CA THR A 152 10.14 -2.53 -0.48
C THR A 152 11.59 -2.08 -0.66
N THR A 153 12.55 -2.94 -0.35
CA THR A 153 13.96 -2.70 -0.68
C THR A 153 14.21 -2.94 -2.16
N GLU A 154 15.18 -2.25 -2.75
CA GLU A 154 15.58 -2.52 -4.14
C GLU A 154 16.04 -3.97 -4.33
N ALA A 155 16.73 -4.55 -3.35
CA ALA A 155 17.16 -5.94 -3.40
C ALA A 155 15.99 -6.94 -3.51
N ASP A 156 14.93 -6.74 -2.73
CA ASP A 156 13.74 -7.59 -2.77
C ASP A 156 12.93 -7.38 -4.05
N TYR A 157 12.80 -6.13 -4.50
CA TYR A 157 12.21 -5.79 -5.80
C TYR A 157 12.93 -6.48 -6.97
N LEU A 158 14.26 -6.42 -7.00
CA LEU A 158 15.06 -7.09 -8.03
C LEU A 158 14.95 -8.61 -7.93
N THR A 159 14.81 -9.15 -6.72
CA THR A 159 14.55 -10.59 -6.51
C THR A 159 13.19 -10.99 -7.08
N CYS A 160 12.14 -10.20 -6.84
CA CYS A 160 10.81 -10.39 -7.41
C CYS A 160 10.88 -10.45 -8.95
N LYS A 161 11.56 -9.48 -9.57
CA LYS A 161 11.78 -9.45 -11.02
C LYS A 161 12.57 -10.64 -11.55
N ARG A 162 13.69 -10.98 -10.89
CA ARG A 162 14.58 -12.08 -11.31
C ARG A 162 13.83 -13.40 -11.40
N TYR A 163 12.92 -13.66 -10.47
CA TYR A 163 12.14 -14.89 -10.44
C TYR A 163 10.81 -14.81 -11.20
N LEU A 164 10.54 -13.70 -11.90
CA LEU A 164 9.25 -13.45 -12.55
C LEU A 164 8.08 -13.66 -11.58
N ASP A 165 8.28 -13.27 -10.31
CA ASP A 165 7.26 -13.40 -9.27
C ASP A 165 6.20 -12.31 -9.43
N ASP A 166 5.00 -12.60 -8.95
CA ASP A 166 3.90 -11.63 -8.96
C ASP A 166 4.09 -10.63 -7.81
N PRO A 167 4.31 -9.34 -8.09
CA PRO A 167 4.45 -8.33 -7.05
C PRO A 167 3.16 -8.12 -6.25
N VAL A 168 1.99 -8.32 -6.84
CA VAL A 168 0.71 -8.22 -6.11
C VAL A 168 0.69 -9.27 -5.02
N ASP A 169 0.99 -10.53 -5.37
CA ASP A 169 1.00 -11.63 -4.41
C ASP A 169 2.16 -11.53 -3.41
N ARG A 170 3.36 -11.12 -3.84
CA ARG A 170 4.55 -10.99 -2.98
C ARG A 170 4.39 -9.90 -1.92
N TYR A 171 3.76 -8.78 -2.26
CA TYR A 171 3.55 -7.65 -1.36
C TYR A 171 2.13 -7.57 -0.79
N ALA A 172 1.33 -8.63 -0.99
CA ALA A 172 -0.03 -8.78 -0.50
C ALA A 172 -0.92 -7.55 -0.76
N LEU A 173 -0.82 -7.01 -1.97
CA LEU A 173 -1.52 -5.80 -2.36
C LEU A 173 -3.05 -6.07 -2.41
N PRO A 174 -3.89 -5.13 -1.98
CA PRO A 174 -5.34 -5.31 -1.91
C PRO A 174 -6.07 -5.14 -3.25
N ASN A 175 -5.37 -4.62 -4.26
CA ASN A 175 -5.87 -4.49 -5.62
C ASN A 175 -4.99 -5.38 -6.49
N ASP A 176 -5.63 -6.25 -7.26
CA ASP A 176 -4.96 -7.21 -8.14
C ASP A 176 -4.55 -6.57 -9.48
N GLU A 177 -4.74 -5.26 -9.62
CA GLU A 177 -4.25 -4.54 -10.78
C GLU A 177 -2.75 -4.71 -10.96
N THR A 178 -2.38 -4.95 -12.22
CA THR A 178 -0.99 -5.11 -12.60
C THR A 178 -0.18 -3.88 -12.19
N ILE A 179 0.93 -4.13 -11.49
CA ILE A 179 1.90 -3.09 -11.15
C ILE A 179 2.53 -2.57 -12.43
N LYS A 180 2.44 -1.25 -12.62
CA LYS A 180 2.92 -0.56 -13.84
C LYS A 180 4.12 0.31 -13.57
N TRP A 181 4.34 0.70 -12.32
CA TRP A 181 5.33 1.71 -11.96
C TRP A 181 6.14 1.31 -10.73
N ALA A 182 7.43 1.61 -10.81
CA ALA A 182 8.39 1.52 -9.71
C ALA A 182 8.96 2.93 -9.45
N PHE A 183 8.78 3.43 -8.24
CA PHE A 183 9.31 4.71 -7.78
C PHE A 183 10.52 4.46 -6.90
N TYR A 184 11.67 5.01 -7.27
CA TYR A 184 12.92 4.81 -6.56
C TYR A 184 13.14 5.92 -5.53
N ILE A 185 13.41 5.52 -4.29
CA ILE A 185 13.62 6.41 -3.16
C ILE A 185 14.98 6.09 -2.53
N ARG A 186 15.81 7.11 -2.35
CA ARG A 186 17.05 7.06 -1.57
C ARG A 186 16.92 7.92 -0.32
N PRO A 187 16.52 7.36 0.82
CA PRO A 187 16.43 8.10 2.07
C PRO A 187 17.81 8.60 2.49
N LYS A 188 17.84 9.68 3.27
CA LYS A 188 19.06 10.18 3.91
C LYS A 188 19.35 9.40 5.19
N SER A 189 20.57 9.46 5.70
CA SER A 189 20.96 8.70 6.91
C SER A 189 20.22 9.11 8.19
N ASN A 190 19.58 10.27 8.20
CA ASN A 190 18.73 10.74 9.29
C ASN A 190 17.25 10.32 9.14
N ASP A 191 16.86 9.76 7.99
CA ASP A 191 15.52 9.21 7.82
C ASP A 191 15.41 7.86 8.53
N GLN A 192 14.22 7.53 9.03
CA GLN A 192 13.96 6.27 9.73
C GLN A 192 12.90 5.45 9.02
N TYR A 193 13.07 4.13 9.06
CA TYR A 193 12.08 3.17 8.58
C TYR A 193 12.02 1.96 9.50
N ARG A 194 10.90 1.25 9.45
CA ARG A 194 10.74 -0.06 10.10
C ARG A 194 10.82 -1.15 9.04
N PRO A 195 11.77 -2.10 9.13
CA PRO A 195 11.82 -3.24 8.23
C PRO A 195 10.80 -4.29 8.65
N GLY A 196 10.33 -5.11 7.72
CA GLY A 196 9.51 -6.27 8.01
C GLY A 196 9.41 -7.25 6.85
N VAL A 197 8.73 -8.35 7.10
CA VAL A 197 8.31 -9.27 6.05
C VAL A 197 6.82 -9.06 5.84
N VAL A 198 6.43 -8.90 4.58
CA VAL A 198 5.02 -8.81 4.21
C VAL A 198 4.33 -10.09 4.65
N LEU A 199 3.40 -9.94 5.59
CA LEU A 199 2.54 -11.02 6.03
C LEU A 199 1.43 -11.24 5.01
N LEU A 200 0.83 -12.43 5.05
CA LEU A 200 -0.30 -12.75 4.19
C LEU A 200 -1.48 -11.79 4.45
N ALA A 201 -2.10 -11.33 3.39
CA ALA A 201 -3.25 -10.42 3.44
C ALA A 201 -3.99 -10.43 2.10
N ASN A 202 -5.25 -10.03 2.09
CA ASN A 202 -6.03 -9.81 0.84
C ASN A 202 -6.07 -11.01 -0.12
N ASP A 203 -6.05 -12.25 0.40
CA ASP A 203 -5.95 -13.52 -0.33
C ASP A 203 -4.59 -13.79 -1.01
N HIS A 204 -3.58 -12.98 -0.71
CA HIS A 204 -2.22 -13.15 -1.19
C HIS A 204 -1.32 -13.73 -0.13
N ASN A 205 -0.29 -14.42 -0.61
CA ASN A 205 0.61 -15.13 0.27
C ASN A 205 1.58 -14.17 0.99
N GLY A 206 2.02 -13.07 0.35
CA GLY A 206 3.04 -12.18 0.92
C GLY A 206 4.46 -12.73 0.76
N GLY A 207 5.33 -12.49 1.73
CA GLY A 207 6.71 -12.99 1.78
C GLY A 207 7.75 -12.09 1.10
N GLY A 208 7.35 -10.92 0.59
CA GLY A 208 8.30 -9.87 0.23
C GLY A 208 8.88 -9.17 1.47
N ILE A 209 9.95 -8.42 1.27
CA ILE A 209 10.43 -7.47 2.29
C ILE A 209 9.65 -6.17 2.16
N GLU A 210 9.26 -5.59 3.29
CA GLU A 210 8.64 -4.28 3.38
C GLU A 210 9.42 -3.33 4.29
N ALA A 211 9.25 -2.04 4.01
CA ALA A 211 9.78 -0.95 4.81
C ALA A 211 8.72 0.14 4.98
N LEU A 212 8.34 0.42 6.23
CA LEU A 212 7.42 1.49 6.59
C LEU A 212 8.20 2.73 7.03
N PHE A 213 7.95 3.86 6.37
CA PHE A 213 8.48 5.17 6.76
C PHE A 213 7.41 5.95 7.54
N ASP A 214 7.40 5.80 8.87
CA ASP A 214 6.43 6.47 9.76
C ASP A 214 6.35 7.97 9.47
N ASN A 215 7.51 8.63 9.40
CA ASN A 215 7.63 10.06 9.17
C ASN A 215 7.85 10.42 7.68
N GLY A 216 7.87 9.43 6.80
CA GLY A 216 8.23 9.61 5.40
C GLY A 216 9.73 9.75 5.27
N THR A 217 10.17 10.34 4.17
CA THR A 217 11.59 10.64 3.95
C THR A 217 11.83 12.14 3.87
N SER A 218 13.08 12.54 4.06
CA SER A 218 13.55 13.90 3.80
C SER A 218 13.22 14.36 2.37
N ASP A 219 13.22 15.68 2.16
CA ASP A 219 13.05 16.26 0.83
C ASP A 219 14.19 15.84 -0.12
N ARG A 220 13.84 15.68 -1.40
CA ARG A 220 14.74 15.27 -2.51
C ARG A 220 15.36 13.88 -2.37
N THR A 221 14.58 12.93 -1.86
CA THR A 221 14.95 11.51 -1.76
C THR A 221 14.27 10.66 -2.83
N TYR A 222 13.13 11.08 -3.37
CA TYR A 222 12.55 10.47 -4.56
C TYR A 222 13.39 10.84 -5.78
N LEU A 223 13.83 9.81 -6.53
CA LEU A 223 14.78 9.96 -7.63
C LEU A 223 14.09 9.93 -8.98
N GLU A 224 13.35 8.85 -9.24
CA GLU A 224 12.76 8.60 -10.56
C GLU A 224 11.62 7.59 -10.50
N ARG A 225 10.77 7.63 -11.53
CA ARG A 225 9.75 6.61 -11.82
C ARG A 225 10.15 5.84 -13.06
N LYS A 226 10.15 4.51 -12.97
CA LYS A 226 10.33 3.61 -14.11
C LYS A 226 9.06 2.77 -14.32
N PRO A 227 8.79 2.32 -15.55
CA PRO A 227 7.90 1.18 -15.77
C PRO A 227 8.36 -0.01 -14.92
N TYR A 228 7.40 -0.75 -14.37
CA TYR A 228 7.69 -2.03 -13.71
C TYR A 228 8.22 -3.02 -14.73
#